data_AF-A0A533B4J7-F1
#
_entry.id   AF-A0A533B4J7-F1
#
_cell.length_a   1.000
_cell.length_b   1.000
_cell.length_c   1.000
_cell.angle_alpha   90.00
_cell.angle_beta   90.00
_cell.angle_gamma   90.00
#
_symmetry.space_group_name_H-M   'P 1'
#
loop_
_entity.id
_entity.type
_entity.pdbx_description
1 polymer ?
#
loop_
_entity_poly.entity_id
_entity_poly.type
_entity_poly.pdbx_seq_one_letter_code
_entity_poly.pdbx_strand_id
1 'polypeptide(L)' 'MKRLIQSRARIDDMLSLARREGMSTLVQDGIQKVLSGATTYKQVRAVAMK' A
#
# COMPACT_ATOMS: atom_id res chain seq x y z
N MET A 1 11.49 -10.13 2.47
CA MET A 1 11.72 -9.44 1.16
C MET A 1 12.99 -9.82 0.37
N LYS A 2 14.22 -9.71 0.93
CA LYS A 2 15.51 -9.80 0.17
C LYS A 2 15.66 -10.98 -0.79
N ARG A 3 15.22 -12.17 -0.39
CA ARG A 3 15.25 -13.40 -1.22
C ARG A 3 14.41 -13.26 -2.51
N LEU A 4 13.23 -12.65 -2.42
CA LEU A 4 12.32 -12.48 -3.56
C LEU A 4 12.88 -11.49 -4.61
N ILE A 5 13.62 -10.48 -4.14
CA ILE A 5 14.31 -9.53 -5.02
C ILE A 5 15.43 -10.24 -5.78
N GLN A 6 16.27 -10.99 -5.06
CA GLN A 6 17.39 -11.74 -5.67
C GLN A 6 16.90 -12.78 -6.68
N SER A 7 15.75 -13.41 -6.42
CA SER A 7 15.16 -14.39 -7.34
C SER A 7 14.28 -13.78 -8.44
N ARG A 8 14.19 -12.44 -8.55
CA ARG A 8 13.29 -11.74 -9.48
C ARG A 8 11.86 -12.31 -9.45
N ALA A 9 11.33 -12.52 -8.24
CA ALA A 9 10.01 -13.08 -8.03
C ALA A 9 8.91 -12.19 -8.66
N ARG A 10 7.71 -12.74 -8.81
CA ARG A 10 6.58 -11.95 -9.32
C ARG A 10 6.22 -10.84 -8.33
N ILE A 11 5.69 -9.75 -8.87
CA ILE A 11 5.25 -8.61 -8.05
C ILE A 11 4.19 -9.05 -7.05
N ASP A 12 3.29 -9.96 -7.43
CA ASP A 12 2.24 -10.48 -6.55
C ASP A 12 2.80 -11.21 -5.32
N ASP A 13 3.90 -11.96 -5.49
CA ASP A 13 4.57 -12.66 -4.39
C ASP A 13 5.22 -11.67 -3.42
N MET A 14 5.87 -10.64 -3.98
CA MET A 14 6.46 -9.55 -3.21
C MET A 14 5.41 -8.75 -2.45
N LEU A 15 4.29 -8.42 -3.10
CA LEU A 15 3.18 -7.70 -2.49
C LEU A 15 2.53 -8.50 -1.36
N SER A 16 2.35 -9.81 -1.57
CA SER A 16 1.79 -10.71 -0.57
C SER A 16 2.69 -10.81 0.67
N LEU A 17 4.00 -10.92 0.47
CA LEU A 17 4.96 -10.92 1.58
C LEU A 17 4.96 -9.58 2.32
N ALA A 18 5.01 -8.47 1.59
CA ALA A 18 5.04 -7.13 2.19
C ALA A 18 3.79 -6.85 3.04
N ARG A 19 2.59 -7.26 2.58
CA ARG A 19 1.36 -7.17 3.37
C ARG A 19 1.43 -7.99 4.66
N ARG A 20 2.02 -9.19 4.62
CA ARG A 20 2.22 -10.02 5.82
C ARG A 20 3.23 -9.42 6.80
N GLU A 21 4.24 -8.72 6.29
CA GLU A 21 5.26 -8.03 7.09
C GLU A 21 4.78 -6.65 7.62
N GLY A 22 3.48 -6.31 7.46
CA GLY A 22 2.88 -5.11 8.04
C GLY A 22 2.92 -3.86 7.15
N MET A 23 3.23 -4.01 5.86
CA MET A 23 3.14 -2.90 4.91
C MET A 23 1.69 -2.42 4.77
N SER A 24 1.48 -1.12 4.96
CA SER A 24 0.22 -0.45 4.63
C SER A 24 0.23 0.01 3.17
N THR A 25 -0.91 -0.16 2.49
CA THR A 25 -1.09 0.37 1.13
C THR A 25 -1.33 1.88 1.17
N LEU A 26 -1.07 2.55 0.04
CA LEU A 26 -1.36 3.99 -0.11
C LEU A 26 -2.83 4.32 0.17
N VAL A 27 -3.75 3.43 -0.20
CA VAL A 27 -5.19 3.58 0.10
C VAL A 27 -5.44 3.46 1.61
N GLN A 28 -4.84 2.49 2.29
CA GLN A 28 -5.01 2.30 3.73
C GLN A 28 -4.50 3.51 4.52
N ASP A 29 -3.31 4.00 4.19
CA ASP A 29 -2.75 5.22 4.78
C ASP A 29 -3.63 6.45 4.48
N GLY A 30 -4.13 6.56 3.24
CA GLY A 30 -5.09 7.60 2.86
C GLY A 30 -6.36 7.58 3.71
N ILE A 31 -6.92 6.40 3.98
CA ILE A 31 -8.11 6.26 4.85
C ILE A 31 -7.80 6.74 6.28
N GLN A 32 -6.63 6.38 6.84
CA GLN A 32 -6.24 6.87 8.17
C GLN A 32 -6.17 8.40 8.22
N LYS A 33 -5.63 9.03 7.16
CA LYS A 33 -5.56 10.50 7.04
C LYS A 33 -6.93 11.16 6.89
N VAL A 34 -7.91 10.47 6.29
CA VAL A 34 -9.29 10.95 6.24
C VAL A 34 -9.91 10.93 7.63
N LEU A 35 -9.71 9.84 8.38
CA LEU A 35 -10.23 9.71 9.74
C LEU A 35 -9.58 10.72 10.70
N SER A 36 -8.31 11.09 10.47
CA SER A 36 -7.63 12.13 11.25
C SER A 36 -7.96 13.56 10.81
N GLY A 37 -8.82 13.75 9.80
CA GLY A 37 -9.19 15.07 9.27
C GLY A 37 -8.12 15.78 8.44
N ALA A 38 -7.04 15.10 8.05
CA ALA A 38 -5.93 15.70 7.29
C ALA A 38 -6.20 15.77 5.78
N THR A 39 -7.07 14.91 5.24
CA THR A 39 -7.44 14.89 3.82
C THR A 39 -8.88 14.41 3.61
N THR A 40 -9.37 14.44 2.37
CA THR A 40 -10.71 13.98 2.00
C THR A 40 -10.67 12.65 1.25
N TYR A 41 -11.72 11.84 1.39
CA TYR A 41 -11.83 10.58 0.64
C TYR A 41 -11.76 10.80 -0.88
N LYS A 42 -12.28 11.92 -1.38
CA LYS A 42 -12.19 12.29 -2.80
C LYS A 42 -10.75 12.44 -3.27
N GLN A 43 -9.88 13.07 -2.47
CA GLN A 43 -8.45 13.22 -2.77
C GLN A 43 -7.72 11.87 -2.72
N VAL A 44 -8.01 11.02 -1.72
CA VAL A 44 -7.42 9.67 -1.63
C VAL A 44 -7.76 8.84 -2.86
N ARG A 45 -9.03 8.84 -3.29
CA ARG A 45 -9.44 8.13 -4.51
C ARG A 45 -8.71 8.63 -5.77
N ALA A 46 -8.56 9.95 -5.90
CA ALA A 46 -7.93 10.54 -7.09
C ALA A 46 -6.44 10.15 -7.24
N VAL A 47 -5.75 9.89 -6.13
CA VAL A 47 -4.30 9.62 -6.12
C VAL A 47 -3.99 8.12 -5.99
N ALA A 48 -4.74 7.39 -5.16
CA ALA A 48 -4.40 6.02 -4.76
C ALA A 48 -5.22 4.92 -5.44
N MET A 49 -6.30 5.28 -6.16
CA MET A 49 -7.20 4.34 -6.84
C MET A 49 -7.29 4.60 -8.36
N LYS A 50 -6.27 5.23 -8.93
CA LYS A 50 -6.11 5.43 -10.37
C LYS A 50 -5.25 4.32 -10.94
#